data_AF-A0A2X3JJ64-F1
#
_entry.id   AF-A0A2X3JJ64-F1
#
_cell.length_a   1.000
_cell.length_b   1.000
_cell.length_c   1.000
_cell.angle_alpha   90.00
_cell.angle_beta   90.00
_cell.angle_gamma   90.00
#
_symmetry.space_group_name_H-M   'P 1'
#
loop_
_entity.id
_entity.type
_entity.pdbx_description
1 polymer ?
#
loop_
_entity_poly.entity_id
_entity_poly.type
_entity_poly.pdbx_seq_one_letter_code
_entity_poly.pdbx_strand_id
1 'polypeptide(L)'
;MDKSWSLPVQTLVFITSLTFIPAILLMMTSFTRIIIVFGLLRNALGTPSAPPNQVLLGLALFLTFFIMSPVIDKIYVDAYQPFSEEKISMQEALEKGAQPLREFMLRQTREADLGLFARLANTGPLQGPEAVPMRILLRPT
;
A
#
# COMPACT_ATOMS: atom_id res chain seq x y z
N MET A 1 0.83 -33.17 -9.62
CA MET A 1 1.93 -32.25 -10.01
C MET A 1 2.32 -31.49 -8.76
N ASP A 2 2.85 -32.24 -7.80
CA ASP A 2 2.92 -31.84 -6.41
C ASP A 2 4.36 -31.46 -6.13
N LYS A 3 4.68 -30.18 -6.37
CA LYS A 3 5.94 -29.61 -5.90
C LYS A 3 5.85 -29.52 -4.39
N SER A 4 6.25 -30.59 -3.71
CA SER A 4 6.65 -30.59 -2.31
C SER A 4 7.83 -29.64 -2.15
N TRP A 5 7.52 -28.37 -1.92
CA TRP A 5 8.50 -27.41 -1.42
C TRP A 5 9.08 -28.01 -0.15
N SER A 6 10.40 -28.21 -0.12
CA SER A 6 11.05 -28.65 1.11
C SER A 6 10.76 -27.60 2.19
N LEU A 7 10.44 -28.04 3.42
CA LEU A 7 10.16 -27.16 4.57
C LEU A 7 11.13 -25.95 4.70
N PRO A 8 12.43 -26.09 4.37
CA PRO A 8 13.35 -24.95 4.34
C PRO A 8 12.98 -23.88 3.30
N VAL A 9 12.55 -24.25 2.09
CA VAL A 9 12.20 -23.29 1.03
C VAL A 9 10.87 -22.61 1.34
N GLN A 10 9.89 -23.34 1.87
CA GLN A 10 8.63 -22.73 2.33
C GLN A 10 8.88 -21.72 3.46
N THR A 11 9.72 -22.07 4.43
CA THR A 11 10.09 -21.16 5.53
C THR A 11 10.87 -19.96 5.03
N LEU A 12 11.80 -20.15 4.07
CA LEU A 12 12.55 -19.06 3.44
C LEU A 12 11.62 -18.06 2.74
N VAL A 13 10.70 -18.56 1.91
CA VAL A 13 9.72 -17.71 1.20
C VAL A 13 8.81 -16.99 2.20
N PHE A 14 8.39 -17.67 3.27
CA PHE A 14 7.56 -17.06 4.31
C PHE A 14 8.29 -15.90 5.01
N ILE A 15 9.51 -16.12 5.49
CA ILE A 15 10.32 -15.07 6.16
C ILE A 15 10.61 -13.93 5.19
N THR A 16 10.94 -14.24 3.93
CA THR A 16 11.17 -13.23 2.89
C THR A 16 9.92 -12.40 2.67
N SER A 17 8.75 -13.03 2.55
CA SER A 17 7.50 -12.29 2.36
C SER A 17 7.19 -11.40 3.57
N LEU A 18 7.44 -11.88 4.79
CA LEU A 18 7.19 -11.15 6.03
C LEU A 18 8.02 -9.87 6.15
N THR A 19 9.24 -9.85 5.65
CA THR A 19 10.09 -8.64 5.66
C THR A 19 9.65 -7.60 4.63
N PHE A 20 9.06 -8.02 3.50
CA PHE A 20 8.58 -7.10 2.46
C PHE A 20 7.18 -6.53 2.74
N ILE A 21 6.30 -7.29 3.42
CA ILE A 21 4.94 -6.84 3.77
C ILE A 21 4.91 -5.42 4.37
N PRO A 22 5.68 -5.08 5.43
CA PRO A 22 5.59 -3.74 6.02
C PRO A 22 6.04 -2.65 5.05
N ALA A 23 7.07 -2.90 4.24
CA ALA A 23 7.53 -1.94 3.24
C ALA A 23 6.47 -1.70 2.15
N ILE A 24 5.84 -2.77 1.65
CA ILE A 24 4.79 -2.69 0.64
C ILE A 24 3.57 -1.94 1.19
N LEU A 25 3.13 -2.26 2.41
CA LEU A 25 2.01 -1.57 3.04
C LEU A 25 2.28 -0.07 3.15
N LEU A 26 3.46 0.33 3.63
CA LEU A 26 3.82 1.75 3.72
C LEU A 26 3.80 2.44 2.34
N MET A 27 4.29 1.77 1.29
CA MET A 27 4.27 2.31 -0.08
C MET A 27 2.85 2.45 -0.67
N MET A 28 1.87 1.68 -0.20
CA MET A 28 0.47 1.78 -0.63
C MET A 28 -0.30 2.91 0.08
N THR A 29 0.31 3.59 1.06
CA THR A 29 -0.33 4.65 1.85
C THR A 29 0.26 6.04 1.57
N SER A 30 -0.22 7.06 2.28
CA SER A 30 0.34 8.42 2.23
C SER A 30 1.77 8.55 2.77
N PHE A 31 2.30 7.52 3.42
CA PHE A 31 3.59 7.54 4.10
C PHE A 31 4.74 8.05 3.20
N THR A 32 4.83 7.55 1.97
CA THR A 32 5.93 7.93 1.05
C THR A 32 5.92 9.41 0.69
N ARG A 33 4.75 10.04 0.52
CA ARG A 33 4.67 11.48 0.23
C ARG A 33 5.11 12.29 1.45
N ILE A 34 4.68 11.91 2.64
CA ILE A 34 4.97 12.62 3.89
C ILE A 34 6.48 12.58 4.20
N ILE A 35 7.09 11.40 4.13
CA ILE A 35 8.51 11.23 4.46
C ILE A 35 9.42 11.99 3.47
N ILE A 36 9.06 12.02 2.18
CA ILE A 36 9.80 12.79 1.16
C ILE A 36 9.69 14.28 1.44
N VAL A 37 8.48 14.81 1.70
CA VAL A 37 8.28 16.23 2.02
C VAL A 37 9.05 16.63 3.28
N PHE A 38 9.04 15.80 4.32
CA PHE A 38 9.84 16.03 5.53
C PHE A 38 11.34 15.98 5.27
N GLY A 39 11.81 15.08 4.39
CA GLY A 39 13.21 15.03 3.96
C GLY A 39 13.63 16.29 3.21
N LEU A 40 12.81 16.78 2.29
CA LEU A 40 13.05 18.03 1.57
C LEU A 40 13.04 19.24 2.52
N LEU A 41 12.09 19.29 3.45
CA LEU A 41 12.00 20.34 4.46
C LEU A 41 13.25 20.38 5.34
N ARG A 42 13.74 19.22 5.78
CA ARG A 42 15.00 19.14 6.54
C ARG A 42 16.18 19.71 5.77
N ASN A 43 16.32 19.36 4.48
CA ASN A 43 17.39 19.90 3.66
C ASN A 43 17.30 21.43 3.51
N ALA A 44 16.07 21.97 3.43
CA ALA A 44 15.83 23.40 3.35
C ALA A 44 16.18 24.17 4.64
N LEU A 45 16.17 23.52 5.81
CA LEU A 45 16.52 24.14 7.10
C LEU A 45 18.03 24.43 7.27
N GLY A 46 18.87 23.99 6.33
CA GLY A 46 20.32 24.29 6.33
C GLY A 46 21.11 23.66 7.50
N THR A 47 20.44 22.89 8.36
CA THR A 47 21.04 22.22 9.53
C THR A 47 20.90 20.71 9.36
N PRO A 48 22.01 19.96 9.11
CA PRO A 48 21.94 18.52 8.85
C PRO A 48 21.47 17.70 10.04
N SER A 49 21.53 18.24 11.27
CA SER A 49 21.34 17.49 12.52
C SER A 49 19.93 17.58 13.11
N ALA A 50 19.08 18.50 12.65
CA ALA A 50 17.73 18.67 13.17
C ALA A 50 16.70 18.71 12.02
N PRO A 51 15.62 17.91 12.05
CA PRO A 51 15.22 16.88 13.03
C PRO A 51 15.85 15.48 12.76
N PRO A 52 16.01 14.62 13.79
CA PRO A 52 16.52 13.25 13.62
C PRO A 52 15.63 12.37 12.72
N ASN A 53 16.22 11.42 11.98
CA ASN A 53 15.49 10.48 11.11
C ASN A 53 14.37 9.73 11.85
N GLN A 54 14.62 9.32 13.09
CA GLN A 54 13.65 8.60 13.92
C GLN A 54 12.42 9.46 14.24
N VAL A 55 12.61 10.77 14.45
CA VAL A 55 11.51 11.71 14.72
C VAL A 55 10.69 11.94 13.45
N LEU A 56 11.33 12.14 12.30
CA LEU A 56 10.64 12.27 11.02
C LEU A 56 9.84 11.02 10.67
N LEU A 57 10.42 9.83 10.91
CA LEU A 57 9.74 8.55 10.72
C LEU A 57 8.51 8.43 11.63
N GLY A 58 8.66 8.74 12.92
CA GLY A 58 7.55 8.72 13.89
C GLY A 58 6.42 9.66 13.49
N LEU A 59 6.75 10.91 13.16
CA LEU A 59 5.78 11.90 12.69
C LEU A 59 5.10 11.42 11.39
N ALA A 60 5.86 10.90 10.43
CA ALA A 60 5.31 10.41 9.17
C ALA A 60 4.34 9.24 9.39
N LEU A 61 4.67 8.31 10.29
CA LEU A 61 3.78 7.21 10.65
C LEU A 61 2.50 7.72 11.34
N PHE A 62 2.61 8.62 12.32
CA PHE A 62 1.45 9.18 12.99
C PHE A 62 0.51 9.93 12.03
N LEU A 63 1.05 10.79 11.16
CA LEU A 63 0.23 11.45 10.14
C LEU A 63 -0.36 10.45 9.15
N THR A 64 0.36 9.38 8.82
CA THR A 64 -0.17 8.32 7.95
C THR A 64 -1.36 7.64 8.59
N PHE A 65 -1.27 7.24 9.87
CA PHE A 65 -2.42 6.67 10.59
C PHE A 65 -3.60 7.63 10.66
N PHE A 66 -3.34 8.92 10.92
CA PHE A 66 -4.38 9.94 10.95
C PHE A 66 -5.10 10.08 9.60
N ILE A 67 -4.36 10.15 8.50
CA ILE A 67 -4.93 10.28 7.14
C ILE A 67 -5.61 8.97 6.71
N MET A 68 -5.07 7.82 7.12
CA MET A 68 -5.58 6.50 6.75
C MET A 68 -6.72 6.01 7.65
N SER A 69 -7.06 6.70 8.75
CA SER A 69 -8.19 6.34 9.64
C SER A 69 -9.44 5.89 8.88
N PRO A 70 -10.03 6.66 7.93
CA PRO A 70 -11.25 6.24 7.24
C PRO A 70 -11.07 4.99 6.37
N VAL A 71 -9.86 4.72 5.89
CA VAL A 71 -9.55 3.52 5.11
C VAL A 71 -9.42 2.31 6.04
N ILE A 72 -8.75 2.48 7.18
CA ILE A 72 -8.61 1.45 8.21
C ILE A 72 -9.98 1.07 8.77
N ASP A 73 -10.84 2.05 9.04
CA ASP A 73 -12.20 1.81 9.54
C ASP A 73 -13.04 0.98 8.55
N LYS A 74 -12.98 1.31 7.25
CA LYS A 74 -13.63 0.51 6.20
C LYS A 74 -13.10 -0.92 6.16
N ILE A 75 -11.77 -1.10 6.17
CA ILE A 75 -11.16 -2.44 6.16
C ILE A 75 -11.59 -3.23 7.41
N TYR A 76 -11.70 -2.57 8.56
CA TYR A 76 -12.12 -3.21 9.79
C TYR A 76 -13.55 -3.75 9.71
N VAL A 77 -14.50 -2.91 9.25
CA VAL A 77 -15.92 -3.28 9.15
C VAL A 77 -16.17 -4.28 8.01
N ASP A 78 -15.57 -4.07 6.84
CA ASP A 78 -15.92 -4.82 5.61
C ASP A 78 -15.12 -6.12 5.45
N ALA A 79 -13.92 -6.21 6.06
CA ALA A 79 -13.05 -7.37 5.92
C ALA A 79 -12.72 -8.02 7.27
N TYR A 80 -12.22 -7.27 8.26
CA TYR A 80 -11.72 -7.86 9.50
C TYR A 80 -12.83 -8.46 10.37
N GLN A 81 -13.90 -7.70 10.63
CA GLN A 81 -15.03 -8.15 11.44
C GLN A 81 -15.71 -9.40 10.87
N PRO A 82 -16.15 -9.44 9.58
CA PRO A 82 -16.76 -10.63 9.01
C PRO A 82 -15.79 -11.81 8.91
N PHE A 83 -14.48 -11.56 8.75
CA PHE A 83 -13.48 -12.63 8.79
C PHE A 83 -13.32 -13.22 10.20
N SER A 84 -13.29 -12.38 11.23
CA SER A 84 -13.23 -12.81 12.63
C SER A 84 -14.49 -13.55 13.09
N GLU A 85 -15.63 -13.26 12.46
CA GLU A 85 -16.90 -13.97 12.68
C GLU A 85 -17.04 -15.21 11.78
N GLU A 86 -15.99 -15.60 11.05
CA GLU A 86 -15.95 -16.73 10.10
C GLU A 86 -17.03 -16.66 9.00
N LYS A 87 -17.57 -15.47 8.74
CA LYS A 87 -18.61 -15.23 7.72
C LYS A 87 -18.06 -15.19 6.30
N ILE A 88 -16.78 -14.84 6.16
CA ILE A 88 -16.10 -14.74 4.85
C ILE A 88 -14.79 -15.52 4.88
N SER A 89 -14.39 -16.03 3.71
CA SER A 89 -13.09 -16.67 3.54
C SER A 89 -11.94 -15.64 3.57
N MET A 90 -10.71 -16.08 3.84
CA MET A 90 -9.52 -15.23 3.78
C MET A 90 -9.34 -14.57 2.40
N GLN A 91 -9.72 -15.25 1.31
CA GLN A 91 -9.64 -14.70 -0.05
C GLN A 91 -10.62 -13.54 -0.23
N GLU A 92 -11.85 -13.71 0.23
CA GLU A 92 -12.87 -12.65 0.17
C GLU A 92 -12.53 -11.47 1.09
N ALA A 93 -11.96 -11.74 2.27
CA ALA A 93 -11.45 -10.71 3.17
C ALA A 93 -10.34 -9.87 2.52
N LEU A 94 -9.42 -10.51 1.80
CA LEU A 94 -8.36 -9.82 1.05
C LEU A 94 -8.93 -9.00 -0.10
N GLU A 95 -9.91 -9.52 -0.84
CA GLU A 95 -10.56 -8.78 -1.93
C GLU A 95 -11.31 -7.55 -1.42
N LYS A 96 -12.13 -7.70 -0.37
CA LYS A 96 -12.86 -6.59 0.26
C LYS A 96 -11.91 -5.58 0.90
N GLY A 97 -10.86 -6.03 1.59
CA GLY A 97 -9.85 -5.15 2.17
C GLY A 97 -9.01 -4.38 1.13
N ALA A 98 -8.85 -4.95 -0.08
CA ALA A 98 -8.14 -4.29 -1.17
C ALA A 98 -8.95 -3.16 -1.84
N GLN A 99 -10.28 -3.19 -1.78
CA GLN A 99 -11.14 -2.15 -2.37
C GLN A 99 -10.91 -0.74 -1.79
N PRO A 100 -10.97 -0.50 -0.46
CA PRO A 100 -10.78 0.83 0.09
C PRO A 100 -9.34 1.35 -0.12
N LEU A 101 -8.34 0.45 -0.15
CA LEU A 101 -6.97 0.82 -0.54
C LEU A 101 -6.90 1.25 -2.01
N ARG A 102 -7.58 0.53 -2.91
CA ARG A 102 -7.66 0.90 -4.33
C ARG A 102 -8.34 2.25 -4.52
N GLU A 103 -9.48 2.49 -3.87
CA GLU A 103 -10.17 3.78 -3.90
C GLU A 103 -9.26 4.93 -3.42
N PHE A 104 -8.54 4.71 -2.32
CA PHE A 104 -7.59 5.69 -1.78
C PHE A 104 -6.49 6.02 -2.79
N MET A 105 -5.88 4.99 -3.40
CA MET A 105 -4.83 5.19 -4.41
C MET A 105 -5.36 5.88 -5.66
N LEU A 106 -6.54 5.50 -6.17
CA LEU A 106 -7.17 6.11 -7.33
C LEU A 106 -7.41 7.61 -7.13
N ARG A 107 -7.91 8.02 -5.96
CA ARG A 107 -8.12 9.44 -5.63
C ARG A 107 -6.83 10.26 -5.61
N GLN A 108 -5.69 9.62 -5.37
CA GLN A 108 -4.38 10.28 -5.30
C GLN A 108 -3.59 10.19 -6.61
N THR A 109 -4.02 9.35 -7.56
CA THR A 109 -3.33 9.11 -8.82
C THR A 109 -3.86 10.03 -9.90
N ARG A 110 -2.98 10.64 -10.68
CA ARG A 110 -3.39 11.50 -11.81
C ARG A 110 -3.82 10.64 -12.99
N GLU A 111 -4.87 11.07 -13.68
CA GLU A 111 -5.38 10.36 -14.88
C GLU A 111 -4.31 10.24 -15.98
N ALA A 112 -3.47 11.26 -16.14
CA ALA A 112 -2.35 11.23 -17.10
C ALA A 112 -1.34 10.12 -16.80
N ASP A 113 -1.03 9.90 -15.53
CA ASP A 113 -0.10 8.86 -15.09
C ASP A 113 -0.75 7.48 -15.25
N LEU A 114 -2.03 7.32 -14.89
CA LEU A 114 -2.79 6.08 -15.16
C LEU A 114 -2.77 5.69 -16.64
N GLY A 115 -3.00 6.66 -17.54
CA GLY A 115 -2.98 6.43 -18.98
C GLY A 115 -1.61 6.02 -19.50
N LEU A 116 -0.52 6.61 -18.99
CA LEU A 116 0.85 6.24 -19.34
C LEU A 116 1.15 4.79 -18.93
N PHE A 117 0.86 4.42 -17.68
CA PHE A 117 1.16 3.07 -17.18
C PHE A 117 0.27 2.00 -17.82
N ALA A 118 -0.99 2.32 -18.14
CA ALA A 118 -1.86 1.42 -18.90
C ALA A 118 -1.32 1.12 -20.32
N ARG A 119 -0.75 2.15 -20.98
CA ARG A 119 -0.07 1.98 -22.29
C ARG A 119 1.20 1.15 -22.17
N LEU A 120 2.02 1.40 -21.15
CA LEU A 120 3.25 0.64 -20.90
C LEU A 120 2.96 -0.83 -20.56
N ALA A 121 1.88 -1.09 -19.82
CA ALA A 121 1.45 -2.44 -19.47
C ALA A 121 0.73 -3.18 -20.61
N ASN A 122 0.48 -2.52 -21.74
CA ASN A 122 -0.27 -3.03 -22.89
C ASN A 122 -1.63 -3.65 -22.49
N THR A 123 -2.23 -3.13 -21.41
CA THR A 123 -3.59 -3.48 -21.00
C THR A 123 -4.55 -2.82 -21.97
N GLY A 124 -5.50 -3.59 -22.52
CA GLY A 124 -6.54 -3.08 -23.42
C GLY A 124 -7.38 -1.96 -22.79
N PRO A 125 -8.35 -1.38 -23.52
CA PRO A 125 -9.13 -0.24 -23.04
C PRO A 125 -9.76 -0.52 -21.67
N LEU A 126 -9.33 0.24 -20.66
CA LEU A 126 -9.79 0.13 -19.28
C LEU A 126 -11.18 0.77 -19.20
N GLN A 127 -12.21 -0.03 -18.88
CA GLN A 127 -13.62 0.42 -18.89
C GLN A 127 -14.02 1.18 -17.60
N GLY A 128 -13.07 1.48 -16.71
CA GLY A 128 -13.29 2.31 -15.53
C GLY A 128 -12.14 2.26 -14.52
N PRO A 129 -12.15 3.12 -13.48
CA PRO A 129 -11.14 3.17 -12.43
C PRO A 129 -10.98 1.85 -11.67
N GLU A 130 -12.06 1.07 -11.57
CA GLU A 130 -12.12 -0.18 -10.83
C GLU A 130 -11.50 -1.36 -11.58
N ALA A 131 -11.40 -1.27 -12.91
CA ALA A 131 -10.80 -2.28 -13.77
C ALA A 131 -9.26 -2.20 -13.80
N VAL A 132 -8.66 -1.19 -13.14
CA VAL A 132 -7.21 -1.03 -13.12
C VAL A 132 -6.59 -2.10 -12.21
N PRO A 133 -5.73 -2.99 -12.75
CA PRO A 133 -5.03 -3.97 -11.94
C PRO A 133 -4.20 -3.32 -10.84
N MET A 134 -4.16 -3.93 -9.64
CA MET A 134 -3.41 -3.40 -8.51
C MET A 134 -1.92 -3.15 -8.82
N ARG A 135 -1.35 -3.94 -9.74
CA ARG A 135 0.04 -3.79 -10.22
C ARG A 135 0.30 -2.48 -10.98
N ILE A 136 -0.73 -1.91 -11.61
CA ILE A 136 -0.67 -0.64 -12.36
C ILE A 136 -0.93 0.54 -11.41
N LEU A 137 -1.74 0.30 -10.38
CA LEU A 137 -2.05 1.26 -9.31
C LEU A 137 -0.94 1.41 -8.27
N LEU A 138 -0.02 0.45 -8.20
CA LEU A 138 1.14 0.48 -7.30
C LEU A 138 2.09 1.59 -7.76
N ARG A 139 1.67 2.80 -7.36
CA ARG A 139 2.25 4.14 -7.48
C ARG A 139 2.69 4.57 -8.88
N PRO A 140 1.87 5.39 -9.58
CA PRO A 140 2.37 6.31 -10.57
C PRO A 140 2.09 7.74 -10.10
N THR A 141 2.92 8.21 -9.16
CA THR A 141 3.02 9.62 -8.74
C THR A 141 4.48 10.04 -8.72
#